data_AF-S3P386-F1
#
_entry.id   AF-S3P386-F1
#
_cell.length_a   1.000
_cell.length_b   1.000
_cell.length_c   1.000
_cell.angle_alpha   90.00
_cell.angle_beta   90.00
_cell.angle_gamma   90.00
#
_symmetry.space_group_name_H-M   'P 1'
#
loop_
_entity.id
_entity.type
_entity.pdbx_description
1 polymer ?
#
loop_
_entity_poly.entity_id
_entity_poly.type
_entity_poly.pdbx_seq_one_letter_code
_entity_poly.pdbx_strand_id
1 'polypeptide(L)' 'MALQVGSVVIFVLGSPEMIVYKTSSKKVKCKWFCHEGRLHHSSFNIGELILTGQKFDSDRLSTQFN' A
#
# COMPACT_ATOMS: atom_id res chain seq x y z
N MET A 1 -2.26 16.00 1.28
CA MET A 1 -1.28 14.91 1.45
C MET A 1 -1.25 14.11 0.15
N ALA A 2 -0.09 13.94 -0.47
CA ALA A 2 0.03 13.15 -1.71
C ALA A 2 0.26 11.67 -1.36
N LEU A 3 -0.40 10.78 -2.09
CA LEU A 3 -0.20 9.33 -1.99
C LEU A 3 1.23 8.96 -2.43
N GLN A 4 1.99 8.29 -1.57
CA GLN A 4 3.40 7.96 -1.80
C GLN A 4 3.67 6.47 -1.56
N VAL A 5 4.81 6.00 -2.07
CA VAL A 5 5.32 4.67 -1.69
C VAL A 5 5.53 4.64 -0.16
N GLY A 6 5.14 3.54 0.46
CA GLY A 6 5.13 3.34 1.91
C GLY A 6 3.85 3.81 2.61
N SER A 7 2.97 4.57 1.94
CA SER A 7 1.68 4.97 2.52
C SER A 7 0.81 3.75 2.80
N VAL A 8 0.10 3.79 3.94
CA VAL A 8 -0.94 2.83 4.27
C VAL A 8 -2.29 3.36 3.77
N VAL A 9 -3.03 2.49 3.08
CA VAL A 9 -4.31 2.80 2.46
C VAL A 9 -5.32 1.70 2.71
N ILE A 10 -6.59 2.06 2.62
CA ILE A 10 -7.72 1.12 2.69
C ILE A 10 -8.56 1.29 1.43
N PHE A 11 -9.12 0.20 0.91
CA PHE A 11 -10.06 0.26 -0.21
C PHE A 11 -11.41 0.81 0.26
N VAL A 12 -12.04 1.68 -0.54
CA VAL A 12 -13.26 2.41 -0.17
C VAL A 12 -14.43 1.51 0.24
N LEU A 13 -14.54 0.29 -0.29
CA LEU A 13 -15.62 -0.65 0.04
C LEU A 13 -15.33 -1.55 1.25
N GLY A 14 -14.24 -1.30 1.97
CA GLY A 14 -13.79 -2.15 3.07
C GLY A 14 -12.82 -3.22 2.58
N SER A 15 -11.59 -3.14 3.06
CA SER A 15 -10.52 -4.11 2.83
C SER A 15 -9.53 -4.02 4.00
N PRO A 16 -8.65 -5.01 4.19
CA PRO A 16 -7.54 -4.86 5.12
C PRO A 16 -6.69 -3.63 4.76
N GLU A 17 -5.94 -3.13 5.74
CA GLU A 17 -4.93 -2.11 5.50
C GLU A 17 -3.87 -2.63 4.52
N MET A 18 -3.58 -1.82 3.50
CA MET A 18 -2.65 -2.15 2.43
C MET A 18 -1.52 -1.14 2.37
N ILE A 19 -0.33 -1.58 1.98
CA ILE A 19 0.84 -0.74 1.81
C ILE A 19 1.05 -0.47 0.33
N VAL A 20 1.16 0.81 -0.03
CA VAL A 20 1.55 1.24 -1.37
C VAL A 20 3.01 0.91 -1.60
N TYR A 21 3.32 0.08 -2.60
CA TYR A 21 4.70 -0.25 -2.96
C TYR A 21 5.13 0.30 -4.33
N LYS A 22 4.17 0.78 -5.14
CA LYS A 22 4.45 1.45 -6.41
C LYS A 22 3.32 2.40 -6.77
N THR A 23 3.66 3.58 -7.26
CA THR A 23 2.70 4.56 -7.80
C THR A 23 3.00 4.83 -9.27
N SER A 24 1.95 5.11 -10.04
CA SER A 24 2.02 5.66 -11.39
C SER A 24 1.01 6.80 -11.52
N SER A 25 0.99 7.50 -12.66
CA SER A 25 0.09 8.64 -12.88
C SER A 25 -1.40 8.30 -12.76
N LYS A 26 -1.80 7.04 -12.97
CA LYS A 26 -3.20 6.60 -12.95
C LYS A 26 -3.49 5.46 -11.97
N LYS A 27 -2.47 4.70 -11.56
CA LYS A 27 -2.63 3.46 -10.81
C LYS A 27 -1.69 3.40 -9.62
N VAL A 28 -2.14 2.70 -8.60
CA VAL A 28 -1.43 2.50 -7.34
C VAL A 28 -1.37 1.02 -7.08
N LYS A 29 -0.17 0.48 -6.93
CA LYS A 29 0.00 -0.92 -6.56
C LYS A 29 0.17 -1.03 -5.05
N CYS A 30 -0.68 -1.86 -4.47
CA CYS A 30 -0.72 -2.10 -3.03
C CYS A 30 -0.46 -3.57 -2.74
N LYS A 31 0.09 -3.84 -1.55
CA LYS A 31 0.30 -5.18 -1.02
C LYS A 31 -0.20 -5.26 0.42
N TRP A 32 -0.72 -6.42 0.82
CA TRP A 32 -1.18 -6.66 2.18
C TRP A 32 -1.12 -8.15 2.49
N PHE A 33 -1.10 -8.49 3.77
CA PHE A 33 -1.25 -9.88 4.20
C PHE A 33 -2.73 -10.18 4.39
N CYS A 34 -3.21 -11.28 3.82
CA CYS A 34 -4.53 -11.80 4.15
C CYS A 34 -4.51 -12.52 5.51
N HIS A 35 -5.68 -12.90 6.00
CA HIS A 35 -5.80 -13.61 7.28
C HIS A 35 -5.01 -14.94 7.32
N GLU A 36 -4.79 -15.57 6.16
CA GLU A 36 -3.99 -16.79 6.03
C GLU A 36 -2.47 -16.53 6.03
N GLY A 37 -2.03 -15.29 6.23
CA GLY A 37 -0.61 -14.91 6.21
C GLY A 37 0.02 -14.86 4.82
N ARG A 38 -0.77 -14.98 3.75
CA ARG A 38 -0.28 -14.88 2.37
C ARG A 38 -0.20 -13.41 1.95
N LEU A 39 0.87 -13.06 1.23
CA LEU A 39 1.05 -11.72 0.67
C LEU A 39 0.23 -11.60 -0.62
N HIS A 40 -0.72 -10.67 -0.64
CA HIS A 40 -1.50 -10.32 -1.81
C HIS A 40 -1.01 -9.01 -2.43
N HIS A 41 -1.17 -8.90 -3.75
CA HIS A 41 -0.84 -7.72 -4.52
C HIS A 41 -2.02 -7.36 -5.42
N SER A 42 -2.35 -6.07 -5.50
CA SER A 42 -3.36 -5.58 -6.43
C SER A 42 -3.05 -4.16 -6.91
N SER A 43 -3.75 -3.72 -7.94
CA SER A 43 -3.60 -2.41 -8.56
C SER A 43 -4.94 -1.68 -8.58
N PHE A 44 -4.97 -0.50 -7.97
CA PHE A 44 -6.16 0.31 -7.80
C PHE A 44 -6.02 1.67 -8.50
N ASN A 45 -7.14 2.32 -8.76
CA ASN A 45 -7.18 3.74 -9.07
C ASN A 45 -7.02 4.54 -7.77
N ILE A 46 -6.46 5.75 -7.85
CA ILE A 46 -6.25 6.60 -6.66
C ILE A 46 -7.57 6.89 -5.93
N GLY A 47 -8.66 7.12 -6.68
CA GLY A 47 -9.98 7.41 -6.11
C GLY A 47 -10.67 6.22 -5.42
N GLU A 48 -10.10 5.01 -5.54
CA GLU A 48 -10.61 3.81 -4.87
C GLU A 48 -9.98 3.61 -3.47
N LEU A 49 -9.01 4.45 -3.11
CA LEU A 49 -8.19 4.30 -1.91
C LEU A 49 -8.40 5.46 -0.95
N ILE A 50 -8.50 5.13 0.33
CA ILE A 50 -8.54 6.06 1.44
C ILE A 50 -7.16 6.04 2.12
N LEU A 51 -6.55 7.21 2.27
CA LEU A 51 -5.31 7.37 3.04
C LEU A 51 -5.60 7.26 4.53
N THR A 52 -4.86 6.42 5.25
CA THR A 52 -4.99 6.31 6.72
C THR A 52 -4.16 7.35 7.47
N GLY A 53 -3.22 8.02 6.78
CA GLY A 53 -2.26 8.95 7.38
C GLY A 53 -0.98 8.28 7.88
N GLN A 54 -0.93 6.94 7.93
CA GLN A 54 0.28 6.20 8.27
C GLN A 54 1.20 6.05 7.05
N LYS A 55 2.52 6.08 7.28
CA LYS A 55 3.54 5.86 6.25
C LYS A 55 4.70 5.07 6.84
N PHE A 56 5.08 4.00 6.16
CA PHE A 56 6.30 3.26 6.44
C PHE A 56 7.45 3.77 5.57
N ASP A 57 8.62 3.85 6.17
CA ASP A 57 9.84 4.22 5.46
C ASP A 57 10.40 3.00 4.74
N SER A 58 10.05 2.85 3.46
CA SER A 58 10.43 1.67 2.67
C SER A 58 11.94 1.56 2.45
N ASP A 59 12.68 2.68 2.53
CA ASP A 59 14.13 2.70 2.35
C ASP A 59 14.88 2.04 3.52
N ARG A 60 14.26 1.91 4.69
CA ARG A 60 14.85 1.20 5.84
C ARG A 60 14.57 -0.30 5.84
N LEU A 61 13.58 -0.76 5.06
CA LEU A 61 13.19 -2.18 4.99
C LEU A 61 14.04 -2.98 3.98
N SER A 62 14.61 -2.32 2.98
CA SER A 62 15.51 -2.96 2.00
C SER A 62 16.91 -3.27 2.57
N THR A 63 17.30 -2.61 3.67
CA THR A 63 18.64 -2.76 4.28
C THR A 63 18.76 -3.93 5.26
N GLN A 64 17.66 -4.62 5.62
CA GLN A 64 17.69 -5.70 6.61
C GLN A 64 17.76 -7.12 6.01
N PHE A 65 17.86 -7.25 4.68
CA PHE A 65 17.94 -8.54 3.99
C PHE A 65 19.23 -8.75 3.17
N ASN A 66 20.29 -7.97 3.45
CA ASN A 66 21.63 -8.21 2.91
C ASN A 66 22.58 -8.65 4.02
#